data_AF-A0A2G6DWQ5-F1
#
_entry.id   AF-A0A2G6DWQ5-F1
#
_cell.length_a   1.000
_cell.length_b   1.000
_cell.length_c   1.000
_cell.angle_alpha   90.00
_cell.angle_beta   90.00
_cell.angle_gamma   90.00
#
_symmetry.space_group_name_H-M   'P 1'
#
loop_
_entity.id
_entity.type
_entity.pdbx_description
1 polymer ?
#
loop_
_entity_poly.entity_id
_entity_poly.type
_entity_poly.pdbx_seq_one_letter_code
_entity_poly.pdbx_strand_id
1 'polypeptide(L)'
;ATGYRRETVPVFDVDGRPIRLQGEHDHRPHVDERSRVRTAQGEMVDGLFATGLDTGYPMAGRFGEPSFTGTANGTALWQTTIGTEIVDQCLARSRAQRGSA
;
A
#
# COMPACT_ATOMS: atom_id res chain seq x y z
N ALA A 1 8.69 -1.39 27.45
CA ALA A 1 8.44 -2.04 26.14
C ALA A 1 9.39 -1.44 25.11
N THR A 2 10.02 -2.24 24.25
CA THR A 2 11.11 -1.84 23.34
C THR A 2 10.66 -1.43 21.93
N GLY A 3 9.35 -1.32 21.69
CA GLY A 3 8.78 -1.02 20.37
C GLY A 3 8.77 -2.22 19.42
N TYR A 4 8.32 -1.99 18.18
CA TYR A 4 8.31 -2.95 17.08
C TYR A 4 9.30 -2.52 16.01
N ARG A 5 10.03 -3.49 15.42
CA ARG A 5 10.86 -3.25 14.23
C ARG A 5 10.00 -3.53 12.99
N ARG A 6 9.94 -2.57 12.08
CA ARG A 6 9.28 -2.73 10.78
C ARG A 6 10.06 -3.75 9.96
N GLU A 7 9.39 -4.78 9.49
CA GLU A 7 9.96 -5.76 8.56
C GLU A 7 9.18 -5.68 7.25
N THR A 8 9.90 -5.60 6.14
CA THR A 8 9.28 -5.58 4.81
C THR A 8 9.28 -6.99 4.24
N VAL A 9 8.17 -7.42 3.64
CA VAL A 9 8.10 -8.70 2.93
C VAL A 9 8.88 -8.58 1.61
N PRO A 10 9.84 -9.48 1.31
CA PRO A 10 10.56 -9.46 0.04
C PRO A 10 9.62 -9.62 -1.15
N VAL A 11 9.78 -8.77 -2.17
CA VAL A 11 8.99 -8.82 -3.42
C VAL A 11 9.92 -9.18 -4.58
N PHE A 12 9.44 -10.05 -5.47
CA PHE A 12 10.17 -10.50 -6.64
C PHE A 12 9.35 -10.30 -7.90
N ASP A 13 10.02 -10.06 -9.03
CA ASP A 13 9.39 -10.08 -10.35
C ASP A 13 9.11 -11.53 -10.81
N VAL A 14 8.53 -11.67 -12.01
CA VAL A 14 8.18 -12.96 -12.60
C VAL A 14 9.38 -13.86 -12.91
N ASP A 15 10.58 -13.27 -13.04
CA ASP A 15 11.84 -13.97 -13.27
C ASP A 15 12.58 -14.26 -11.96
N GLY A 16 11.98 -13.93 -10.81
CA GLY A 16 12.58 -14.11 -9.48
C GLY A 16 13.61 -13.04 -9.10
N ARG A 17 13.70 -11.91 -9.83
CA ARG A 17 14.60 -10.82 -9.45
C ARG A 17 13.97 -9.96 -8.34
N PRO A 18 14.74 -9.54 -7.33
CA PRO A 18 14.21 -8.75 -6.23
C PRO A 18 13.78 -7.34 -6.69
N ILE A 19 12.58 -6.94 -6.30
CA ILE A 19 12.07 -5.57 -6.46
C ILE A 19 12.30 -4.84 -5.14
N ARG A 20 13.28 -3.93 -5.12
CA ARG A 20 13.59 -3.13 -3.92
C ARG A 20 12.48 -2.12 -3.67
N LEU A 21 11.99 -2.04 -2.44
CA LEU A 21 10.88 -1.14 -2.06
C LEU A 21 11.37 0.10 -1.32
N GLN A 22 10.60 1.21 -1.42
CA GLN A 22 10.99 2.52 -0.89
C GLN A 22 11.21 2.55 0.64
N GLY A 23 10.67 1.61 1.41
CA GLY A 23 10.83 1.59 2.87
C GLY A 23 11.65 0.43 3.44
N GLU A 24 12.43 -0.28 2.61
CA GLU A 24 13.35 -1.31 3.09
C GLU A 24 14.51 -0.73 3.92
N HIS A 25 14.87 0.54 3.68
CA HIS A 25 16.04 1.17 4.29
C HIS A 25 15.79 2.59 4.82
N ASP A 26 14.60 3.15 4.62
CA ASP A 26 14.23 4.46 5.13
C ASP A 26 12.84 4.47 5.78
N HIS A 27 12.53 5.54 6.51
CA HIS A 27 11.24 5.69 7.19
C HIS A 27 10.15 6.31 6.30
N ARG A 28 10.35 6.38 4.98
CA ARG A 28 9.37 7.01 4.08
C ARG A 28 8.16 6.11 3.89
N PRO A 29 7.00 6.69 3.55
CA PRO A 29 5.83 5.90 3.17
C PRO A 29 6.15 4.91 2.05
N HIS A 30 5.72 3.66 2.25
CA HIS A 30 5.90 2.57 1.28
C HIS A 30 4.88 2.69 0.13
N VAL A 31 3.83 3.49 0.33
CA VAL A 31 2.72 3.64 -0.61
C VAL A 31 2.48 5.09 -0.98
N ASP A 32 1.77 5.30 -2.09
CA ASP A 32 1.19 6.59 -2.43
C ASP A 32 -0.21 6.79 -1.80
N GLU A 33 -0.86 7.91 -2.13
CA GLU A 33 -2.21 8.26 -1.69
C GLU A 33 -3.30 7.27 -2.15
N ARG A 34 -2.97 6.32 -3.03
CA ARG A 34 -3.90 5.31 -3.59
C ARG A 34 -3.53 3.89 -3.18
N SER A 35 -2.71 3.76 -2.14
CA SER A 35 -2.23 2.49 -1.56
C SER A 35 -1.28 1.70 -2.46
N ARG A 36 -0.74 2.30 -3.53
CA ARG A 36 0.16 1.63 -4.48
C ARG A 36 1.57 1.61 -3.93
N VAL A 37 2.22 0.45 -3.94
CA VAL A 37 3.56 0.29 -3.38
C VAL A 37 4.63 0.90 -4.28
N ARG A 38 5.59 1.59 -3.67
CA ARG A 38 6.73 2.22 -4.35
C ARG A 38 7.97 1.33 -4.35
N THR A 39 8.62 1.26 -5.50
CA THR A 39 10.01 0.82 -5.62
C THR A 39 10.96 1.81 -4.94
N ALA A 40 12.19 1.40 -4.66
CA ALA A 40 13.24 2.26 -4.13
C ALA A 40 13.58 3.46 -5.04
N GLN A 41 13.20 3.40 -6.32
CA GLN A 41 13.37 4.47 -7.30
C GLN A 41 12.17 5.45 -7.34
N GLY A 42 11.11 5.17 -6.58
CA GLY A 42 9.91 6.02 -6.51
C GLY A 42 8.77 5.61 -7.46
N GLU A 43 9.02 4.65 -8.36
CA GLU A 43 8.04 4.10 -9.30
C GLU A 43 7.04 3.17 -8.60
N MET A 44 5.82 3.05 -9.15
CA MET A 44 4.81 2.12 -8.61
C MET A 44 5.08 0.69 -9.07
N VAL A 45 5.01 -0.27 -8.14
CA VAL A 45 4.97 -1.69 -8.48
C VAL A 45 3.58 -2.02 -9.02
N ASP A 46 3.48 -2.46 -10.27
CA ASP A 46 2.18 -2.76 -10.90
C ASP A 46 1.43 -3.87 -10.15
N GLY A 47 0.14 -3.61 -9.87
CA GLY A 47 -0.74 -4.55 -9.19
C GLY A 47 -0.44 -4.80 -7.71
N LEU A 48 0.53 -4.10 -7.11
CA LEU A 48 0.89 -4.27 -5.70
C LEU A 48 0.37 -3.11 -4.85
N PHE A 49 -0.44 -3.46 -3.85
CA PHE A 49 -1.04 -2.52 -2.91
C PHE A 49 -0.70 -2.90 -1.47
N ALA A 50 -0.60 -1.90 -0.58
CA ALA A 50 -0.42 -2.14 0.85
C ALA A 50 -1.27 -1.20 1.70
N THR A 51 -1.73 -1.71 2.84
CA THR A 51 -2.54 -0.97 3.83
C THR A 51 -2.06 -1.31 5.25
N GLY A 52 -2.33 -0.44 6.23
CA GLY A 52 -1.88 -0.58 7.62
C GLY A 52 -1.22 0.69 8.15
N LEU A 53 -1.12 0.83 9.48
CA LEU A 53 -0.50 1.99 10.14
C LEU A 53 0.97 2.21 9.73
N ASP A 54 1.62 1.12 9.34
CA ASP A 54 3.04 1.12 9.07
C ASP A 54 3.40 1.52 7.64
N THR A 55 2.43 1.47 6.72
CA THR A 55 2.65 1.79 5.31
C THR A 55 2.93 3.27 5.06
N GLY A 56 2.75 4.12 6.07
CA GLY A 56 2.99 5.57 6.00
C GLY A 56 1.88 6.32 5.25
N TYR A 57 0.71 5.71 5.10
CA TYR A 57 -0.44 6.30 4.42
C TYR A 57 -0.90 7.58 5.15
N PRO A 58 -1.13 8.70 4.42
CA PRO A 58 -1.64 9.92 5.04
C PRO A 58 -3.11 9.71 5.44
N MET A 59 -3.35 9.46 6.74
CA MET A 59 -4.69 9.31 7.30
C MET A 59 -5.44 10.64 7.47
N ALA A 60 -4.74 11.78 7.43
CA ALA A 60 -5.36 13.09 7.67
C ALA A 60 -6.31 13.48 6.51
N GLY A 61 -7.58 13.77 6.84
CA GLY A 61 -8.52 14.51 5.99
C GLY A 61 -9.25 13.72 4.89
N ARG A 62 -9.02 12.41 4.73
CA ARG A 62 -9.69 11.60 3.70
C ARG A 62 -10.23 10.24 4.18
N PHE A 63 -9.66 9.65 5.22
CA PHE A 63 -10.11 8.36 5.76
C PHE A 63 -10.08 8.39 7.30
N GLY A 64 -11.22 8.08 7.93
CA GLY A 64 -11.41 8.14 9.38
C GLY A 64 -12.30 9.31 9.82
N GLU A 65 -12.80 9.23 11.06
CA GLU A 65 -13.55 10.32 11.68
C GLU A 65 -12.56 11.39 12.16
N PRO A 66 -12.77 12.70 11.90
CA PRO A 66 -11.80 13.76 12.25
C PRO A 66 -11.38 13.81 13.72
N SER A 67 -12.20 13.23 14.60
CA SER A 67 -12.00 13.11 16.05
C SER A 67 -11.42 11.77 16.50
N PHE A 68 -11.07 10.86 15.58
CA PHE A 68 -10.63 9.51 15.95
C PHE A 68 -9.29 9.53 16.70
N THR A 69 -9.32 9.04 17.95
CA THR A 69 -8.13 8.73 18.76
C THR A 69 -8.07 7.21 18.98
N GLY A 70 -7.27 6.51 18.18
CA GLY A 70 -7.06 5.06 18.28
C GLY A 70 -6.08 4.52 17.24
N THR A 71 -5.84 3.22 17.25
CA THR A 71 -4.98 2.53 16.26
C THR A 71 -5.84 1.92 15.15
N ALA A 72 -5.76 2.45 13.93
CA ALA A 72 -6.43 1.89 12.75
C ALA A 72 -5.73 0.60 12.28
N ASN A 73 -6.28 -0.58 12.54
CA ASN A 73 -5.67 -1.83 12.05
C ASN A 73 -5.94 -2.05 10.54
N GLY A 74 -5.16 -2.92 9.89
CA GLY A 74 -5.27 -3.18 8.45
C GLY A 74 -6.66 -3.68 8.01
N THR A 75 -7.38 -4.40 8.88
CA THR A 75 -8.75 -4.85 8.63
C THR A 75 -9.75 -3.70 8.63
N ALA A 76 -9.64 -2.78 9.59
CA ALA A 76 -10.46 -1.58 9.65
C ALA A 76 -10.23 -0.70 8.41
N LEU A 77 -8.97 -0.55 7.98
CA LEU A 77 -8.64 0.17 6.74
C LEU A 77 -9.22 -0.52 5.50
N TRP A 78 -9.15 -1.85 5.42
CA TRP A 78 -9.75 -2.61 4.32
C TRP A 78 -11.28 -2.47 4.23
N GLN A 79 -11.97 -2.39 5.37
CA GLN A 79 -13.44 -2.24 5.39
C GLN A 79 -13.91 -0.81 5.11
N THR A 80 -12.99 0.14 4.94
CA THR A 80 -13.31 1.53 4.59
C THR A 80 -13.22 1.78 3.09
N THR A 81 -13.43 3.03 2.67
CA THR A 81 -13.24 3.52 1.31
C THR A 81 -11.86 3.17 0.72
N ILE A 82 -10.82 2.94 1.53
CA ILE A 82 -9.51 2.48 1.06
C ILE A 82 -9.62 1.11 0.37
N GLY A 83 -10.34 0.17 0.96
CA GLY A 83 -10.54 -1.16 0.35
C GLY A 83 -11.35 -1.08 -0.93
N THR A 84 -12.42 -0.28 -0.95
CA THR A 84 -13.18 0.00 -2.18
C THR A 84 -12.29 0.57 -3.27
N GLU A 85 -11.42 1.55 -2.96
CA GLU A 85 -10.51 2.15 -3.94
C GLU A 85 -9.48 1.14 -4.47
N ILE A 86 -8.97 0.23 -3.64
CA ILE A 86 -8.07 -0.86 -4.09
C ILE A 86 -8.82 -1.82 -5.02
N VAL A 87 -10.05 -2.23 -4.67
CA VAL A 87 -10.86 -3.13 -5.50
C VAL A 87 -11.15 -2.49 -6.86
N ASP A 88 -11.52 -1.22 -6.90
CA ASP A 88 -11.79 -0.50 -8.14
C ASP A 88 -10.56 -0.44 -9.06
N GLN A 89 -9.37 -0.19 -8.48
CA GLN A 89 -8.10 -0.22 -9.20
C GLN A 89 -7.82 -1.61 -9.80
N CYS A 90 -8.02 -2.68 -9.02
CA CYS A 90 -7.87 -4.06 -9.49
C CYS A 90 -8.83 -4.39 -10.64
N LEU A 91 -10.11 -3.99 -10.52
CA LEU A 91 -11.12 -4.22 -11.55
C LEU A 91 -10.82 -3.44 -12.83
N ALA A 92 -10.40 -2.18 -12.72
CA ALA A 92 -10.00 -1.35 -13.85
C ALA A 92 -8.80 -1.94 -14.60
N ARG A 93 -7.76 -2.36 -13.86
CA ARG A 93 -6.58 -3.05 -14.42
C ARG A 93 -6.97 -4.33 -15.16
N SER A 94 -7.81 -5.16 -14.54
CA SER A 94 -8.27 -6.41 -15.13
C SER A 94 -9.06 -6.19 -16.44
N ARG A 95 -9.85 -5.11 -16.52
CA ARG A 95 -10.54 -4.71 -17.76
C ARG A 95 -9.56 -4.27 -18.84
N ALA A 96 -8.57 -3.45 -18.49
CA ALA A 96 -7.54 -2.98 -19.44
C ALA A 96 -6.73 -4.15 -20.04
N GLN A 97 -6.37 -5.14 -19.21
CA GLN A 97 -5.65 -6.33 -19.65
C GLN A 97 -6.47 -7.20 -20.61
N ARG A 98 -7.78 -7.34 -20.38
CA ARG A 98 -8.67 -8.09 -21.29
C ARG A 98 -8.94 -7.39 -22.61
N GLY A 99 -8.87 -6.05 -22.66
CA GLY A 99 -9.08 -5.30 -23.90
C GLY A 99 -7.83 -5.19 -24.79
N SER A 100 -6.67 -5.62 -24.29
CA SER A 100 -5.39 -5.61 -25.01
C SER A 100 -5.00 -6.99 -25.59
N ALA A 101 -5.85 -8.00 -25.40
CA ALA A 101 -5.70 -9.35 -25.92
C ALA A 101 -6.70 -9.60 -27.05
#